data_AF-A0A4Q5P2R0-F1
#
_entry.id   AF-A0A4Q5P2R0-F1
#
_cell.length_a   1.000
_cell.length_b   1.000
_cell.length_c   1.000
_cell.angle_alpha   90.00
_cell.angle_beta   90.00
_cell.angle_gamma   90.00
#
_symmetry.space_group_name_H-M   'P 1'
#
loop_
_entity.id
_entity.type
_entity.pdbx_description
1 polymer ?
#
loop_
_entity_poly.entity_id
_entity_poly.type
_entity_poly.pdbx_seq_one_letter_code
_entity_poly.pdbx_strand_id
1 'polypeptide(L)'
;EYLAEAGVKYIGDWVYDDEPTVIRTEKGPLTTLPYTVEMNDIPMMMVQHHESTQLLNRAKDQFDRLYAESADRPKIMSIAIHPYISGQPFRIKYLEAIYDYVNQFEGVVHWNGAQILDWYNGQTSGESK
;
A
#
# COMPACT_ATOMS: atom_id res chain seq x y z
N GLU A 1 -17.67 6.97 11.52
CA GLU A 1 -18.80 6.55 12.37
C GLU A 1 -19.27 5.12 12.11
N TYR A 2 -20.06 4.85 11.07
CA TYR A 2 -20.69 3.51 10.89
C TYR A 2 -19.70 2.34 10.80
N LEU A 3 -18.55 2.52 10.14
CA LEU A 3 -17.53 1.47 10.04
C LEU A 3 -16.95 1.10 11.41
N ALA A 4 -16.65 2.12 12.24
CA ALA A 4 -16.14 1.91 13.59
C ALA A 4 -17.19 1.22 14.48
N GLU A 5 -18.46 1.63 14.38
CA GLU A 5 -19.59 1.00 15.09
C GLU A 5 -19.79 -0.47 14.69
N ALA A 6 -19.56 -0.80 13.41
CA ALA A 6 -19.59 -2.18 12.91
C ALA A 6 -18.35 -3.00 13.28
N GLY A 7 -17.38 -2.42 13.99
CA GLY A 7 -16.17 -3.10 14.45
C GLY A 7 -15.02 -3.13 13.44
N VAL A 8 -15.12 -2.42 12.31
CA VAL A 8 -14.03 -2.27 11.35
C VAL A 8 -12.88 -1.50 12.00
N LYS A 9 -11.66 -2.01 11.87
CA LYS A 9 -10.47 -1.46 12.54
C LYS A 9 -9.58 -0.62 11.63
N TYR A 10 -9.58 -0.93 10.34
CA TYR A 10 -8.85 -0.17 9.36
C TYR A 10 -9.56 -0.11 8.01
N ILE A 11 -9.23 0.91 7.23
CA ILE A 11 -9.68 1.13 5.85
C ILE A 11 -8.50 1.50 4.94
N GLY A 12 -8.69 1.40 3.63
CA GLY A 12 -7.76 1.90 2.61
C GLY A 12 -8.40 2.95 1.70
N ASP A 13 -9.52 3.54 2.10
CA ASP A 13 -10.31 4.44 1.25
C ASP A 13 -9.73 5.86 1.15
N TRP A 14 -8.76 6.19 2.01
CA TRP A 14 -8.15 7.51 2.06
C TRP A 14 -6.70 7.46 1.58
N VAL A 15 -6.49 7.92 0.35
CA VAL A 15 -5.20 7.94 -0.33
C VAL A 15 -4.53 9.29 -0.12
N TYR A 16 -3.96 9.55 1.07
CA TYR A 16 -3.32 10.84 1.35
C TYR A 16 -1.94 10.76 2.02
N ASP A 17 -1.50 9.60 2.47
CA ASP A 17 -0.19 9.44 3.12
C ASP A 17 0.43 8.07 2.80
N ASP A 18 1.74 7.97 2.96
CA ASP A 18 2.54 6.75 2.79
C ASP A 18 2.72 6.00 4.14
N GLU A 19 2.09 6.52 5.21
CA GLU A 19 2.08 5.95 6.56
C GLU A 19 0.65 5.81 7.12
N PRO A 20 0.39 4.83 8.00
CA PRO A 20 -0.92 4.71 8.64
C PRO A 20 -1.23 5.92 9.50
N THR A 21 -2.52 6.31 9.55
CA THR A 21 -2.97 7.43 10.38
C THR A 21 -4.32 7.13 11.02
N VAL A 22 -4.59 7.77 12.16
CA VAL A 22 -5.81 7.55 12.95
C VAL A 22 -6.87 8.59 12.60
N ILE A 23 -8.02 8.11 12.13
CA ILE A 23 -9.25 8.88 11.96
C ILE A 23 -10.03 8.81 13.28
N ARG A 24 -10.29 9.96 13.88
CA ARG A 24 -11.16 10.08 15.05
C ARG A 24 -12.61 9.95 14.62
N THR A 25 -13.36 9.10 15.30
CA THR A 25 -14.82 8.96 15.12
C THR A 25 -15.49 8.95 16.48
N GLU A 26 -16.76 9.33 16.57
CA GLU A 26 -17.56 9.27 17.81
C GLU A 26 -17.70 7.84 18.33
N LYS A 27 -17.61 6.84 17.44
CA LYS A 27 -17.76 5.41 17.75
C LYS A 27 -16.42 4.69 18.00
N GLY A 28 -15.32 5.44 18.13
CA GLY A 28 -13.97 4.92 18.37
C GLY A 28 -13.00 5.20 17.22
N PRO A 29 -11.70 4.95 17.41
CA PRO A 29 -10.71 5.21 16.37
C PRO A 29 -10.86 4.25 15.19
N LEU A 30 -10.61 4.76 13.98
CA LEU A 30 -10.45 3.97 12.76
C LEU A 30 -9.09 4.30 12.16
N THR A 31 -8.32 3.30 11.75
CA THR A 31 -7.02 3.56 11.11
C THR A 31 -7.19 3.58 9.60
N THR A 32 -6.66 4.58 8.90
CA THR A 32 -6.48 4.44 7.45
C THR A 32 -5.08 3.93 7.16
N LEU A 33 -4.99 2.90 6.34
CA LEU A 33 -3.74 2.39 5.83
C LEU A 33 -3.45 3.03 4.47
N PRO A 34 -2.17 3.18 4.10
CA PRO A 34 -1.78 3.66 2.79
C PRO A 34 -2.42 2.82 1.68
N TYR A 35 -3.00 3.50 0.71
CA TYR A 35 -3.54 2.92 -0.52
C TYR A 35 -3.12 3.77 -1.71
N THR A 36 -3.55 3.45 -2.92
CA THR A 36 -3.05 4.11 -4.12
C THR A 36 -4.10 4.25 -5.21
N VAL A 37 -4.09 5.41 -5.88
CA VAL A 37 -4.80 5.65 -7.13
C VAL A 37 -3.85 5.52 -8.32
N GLU A 38 -2.59 5.94 -8.20
CA GLU A 38 -1.64 5.95 -9.32
C GLU A 38 -0.99 4.57 -9.57
N MET A 39 -0.63 3.86 -8.51
CA MET A 39 -0.06 2.50 -8.57
C MET A 39 -1.18 1.45 -8.60
N ASN A 40 -2.14 1.65 -9.49
CA ASN A 40 -3.34 0.84 -9.63
C ASN A 40 -3.55 0.48 -11.10
N ASP A 41 -3.78 -0.81 -11.40
CA ASP A 41 -3.88 -1.30 -12.76
C ASP A 41 -5.15 -0.81 -13.51
N ILE A 42 -6.23 -0.46 -12.81
CA ILE A 42 -7.44 0.10 -13.43
C ILE A 42 -7.14 1.48 -14.05
N PRO A 43 -6.79 2.53 -13.27
CA PRO A 43 -6.55 3.85 -13.84
C PRO A 43 -5.36 3.82 -14.81
N MET A 44 -4.30 3.07 -14.50
CA MET A 44 -3.12 3.01 -15.36
C MET A 44 -3.39 2.32 -16.71
N MET A 45 -4.01 1.14 -16.72
CA MET A 45 -4.15 0.34 -17.94
C MET A 45 -5.50 0.51 -18.63
N MET A 46 -6.59 0.67 -17.87
CA MET A 46 -7.94 0.70 -18.43
C MET A 46 -8.43 2.11 -18.71
N VAL A 47 -7.93 3.13 -18.00
CA VAL A 47 -8.34 4.53 -18.17
C VAL A 47 -7.28 5.32 -18.94
N GLN A 48 -6.02 5.31 -18.48
CA GLN A 48 -4.91 6.03 -19.10
C GLN A 48 -4.29 5.28 -20.28
N HIS A 49 -4.66 3.99 -20.47
CA HIS A 49 -4.18 3.13 -21.55
C HIS A 49 -2.65 3.02 -21.63
N HIS A 50 -1.96 3.03 -20.50
CA HIS A 50 -0.53 2.81 -20.47
C HIS A 50 -0.16 1.38 -20.87
N GLU A 51 1.01 1.27 -21.51
CA GLU A 51 1.63 -0.02 -21.82
C GLU A 51 1.86 -0.84 -20.55
N SER A 52 1.78 -2.17 -20.68
CA SER A 52 1.88 -3.06 -19.52
C SER A 52 3.23 -2.97 -18.81
N THR A 53 4.30 -2.57 -19.53
CA THR A 53 5.63 -2.31 -18.98
C THR A 53 5.65 -1.16 -17.98
N GLN A 54 4.68 -0.24 -18.05
CA GLN A 54 4.65 0.95 -17.19
C GLN A 54 4.42 0.58 -15.73
N LEU A 55 3.73 -0.53 -15.45
CA LEU A 55 3.53 -1.05 -14.10
C LEU A 55 4.88 -1.30 -13.42
N LEU A 56 5.78 -2.03 -14.07
CA LEU A 56 7.12 -2.31 -13.54
C LEU A 56 7.95 -1.03 -13.39
N ASN A 57 7.98 -0.19 -14.43
CA ASN A 57 8.81 1.03 -14.40
C ASN A 57 8.40 1.97 -13.27
N ARG A 58 7.10 2.28 -13.14
CA ARG A 58 6.62 3.14 -12.05
C ARG A 58 6.83 2.49 -10.69
N ALA A 59 6.65 1.17 -10.58
CA ALA A 59 6.84 0.48 -9.32
C ALA A 59 8.28 0.57 -8.83
N LYS A 60 9.25 0.44 -9.73
CA LYS A 60 10.67 0.65 -9.41
C LYS A 60 10.95 2.09 -8.98
N ASP A 61 10.48 3.07 -9.75
CA ASP A 61 10.69 4.49 -9.44
C ASP A 61 10.09 4.87 -8.07
N GLN A 62 8.87 4.40 -7.78
CA GLN A 62 8.21 4.62 -6.50
C GLN A 62 8.93 3.89 -5.35
N PHE A 63 9.29 2.62 -5.56
CA PHE A 63 10.02 1.84 -4.56
C PHE A 63 11.35 2.49 -4.20
N ASP A 64 12.17 2.86 -5.18
CA ASP A 64 13.50 3.44 -4.95
C ASP A 64 13.40 4.74 -4.13
N ARG A 65 12.36 5.55 -4.39
CA ARG A 65 12.07 6.76 -3.60
C ARG A 65 11.69 6.42 -2.16
N LEU A 66 10.69 5.55 -1.97
CA LEU A 66 10.21 5.18 -0.63
C LEU A 66 11.29 4.46 0.18
N TYR A 67 12.09 3.63 -0.47
CA TYR A 67 13.20 2.93 0.15
C TYR A 67 14.27 3.91 0.64
N ALA A 68 14.64 4.92 -0.16
CA ALA A 68 15.54 5.98 0.28
C ALA A 68 15.00 6.76 1.49
N GLU A 69 13.71 7.09 1.50
CA GLU A 69 13.05 7.78 2.62
C GLU A 69 12.88 6.90 3.86
N SER A 70 12.86 5.57 3.68
CA SER A 70 12.74 4.62 4.78
C SER A 70 13.94 4.59 5.72
N ALA A 71 15.06 5.20 5.32
CA ALA A 71 16.23 5.39 6.18
C ALA A 71 15.90 6.17 7.45
N ASP A 72 14.92 7.09 7.38
CA ASP A 72 14.50 7.90 8.53
C ASP A 72 13.31 7.28 9.27
N ARG A 73 12.28 6.83 8.53
CA ARG A 73 11.06 6.23 9.10
C ARG A 73 10.39 5.28 8.11
N PRO A 74 9.79 4.16 8.56
CA PRO A 74 9.19 3.16 7.66
C PRO A 74 8.19 3.75 6.66
N LYS A 75 8.13 3.17 5.46
CA LYS A 75 7.22 3.57 4.38
C LYS A 75 6.42 2.37 3.91
N ILE A 76 5.20 2.61 3.44
CA ILE A 76 4.33 1.58 2.88
C ILE A 76 4.09 1.88 1.41
N MET A 77 4.48 0.95 0.55
CA MET A 77 4.15 0.99 -0.87
C MET A 77 2.95 0.10 -1.14
N SER A 78 1.83 0.71 -1.57
CA SER A 78 0.64 -0.03 -2.00
C SER A 78 0.62 -0.22 -3.51
N ILE A 79 0.24 -1.42 -3.95
CA ILE A 79 0.03 -1.76 -5.37
C ILE A 79 -1.36 -2.39 -5.48
N ALA A 80 -2.25 -1.75 -6.24
CA ALA A 80 -3.60 -2.23 -6.45
C ALA A 80 -3.69 -2.99 -7.78
N ILE A 81 -4.05 -4.27 -7.69
CA ILE A 81 -4.12 -5.20 -8.83
C ILE A 81 -5.44 -5.94 -8.85
N HIS A 82 -5.86 -6.34 -10.05
CA HIS A 82 -7.06 -7.12 -10.27
C HIS A 82 -6.75 -8.35 -11.12
N PRO A 83 -7.23 -9.56 -10.75
CA PRO A 83 -6.94 -10.78 -11.50
C PRO A 83 -7.32 -10.71 -12.99
N TYR A 84 -8.39 -9.99 -13.31
CA TYR A 84 -8.86 -9.84 -14.70
C TYR A 84 -8.05 -8.81 -15.51
N ILE A 85 -7.16 -8.02 -14.89
CA ILE A 85 -6.29 -7.03 -15.55
C ILE A 85 -4.82 -7.48 -15.45
N SER A 86 -4.21 -7.35 -14.26
CA SER A 86 -2.81 -7.71 -14.04
C SER A 86 -2.57 -9.22 -14.08
N GLY A 87 -3.59 -10.03 -13.77
CA GLY A 87 -3.50 -11.49 -13.83
C GLY A 87 -3.53 -12.07 -15.25
N GLN A 88 -3.72 -11.26 -16.28
CA GLN A 88 -3.68 -11.74 -17.67
C GLN A 88 -2.28 -12.27 -18.03
N PRO A 89 -2.15 -13.35 -18.84
CA PRO A 89 -0.87 -13.99 -19.14
C PRO A 89 0.21 -13.05 -19.72
N PHE A 90 -0.20 -12.01 -20.46
CA PHE A 90 0.73 -11.04 -21.04
C PHE A 90 1.14 -9.91 -20.06
N ARG A 91 0.49 -9.81 -18.89
CA ARG A 91 0.71 -8.78 -17.86
C ARG A 91 1.34 -9.31 -16.58
N ILE A 92 1.00 -10.52 -16.15
CA ILE A 92 1.39 -11.05 -14.83
C ILE A 92 2.90 -11.03 -14.58
N LYS A 93 3.70 -11.24 -15.63
CA LYS A 93 5.17 -11.17 -15.59
C LYS A 93 5.71 -9.85 -15.02
N TYR A 94 4.98 -8.74 -15.15
CA TYR A 94 5.42 -7.45 -14.61
C TYR A 94 5.20 -7.36 -13.10
N LEU A 95 4.16 -8.01 -12.58
CA LEU A 95 3.97 -8.13 -11.13
C LEU A 95 5.05 -9.03 -10.52
N GLU A 96 5.35 -10.17 -11.15
CA GLU A 96 6.46 -11.05 -10.75
C GLU A 96 7.78 -10.28 -10.71
N ALA A 97 8.10 -9.52 -11.77
CA ALA A 97 9.30 -8.70 -11.84
C ALA A 97 9.37 -7.59 -10.78
N ILE A 98 8.24 -7.07 -10.30
CA ILE A 98 8.21 -6.12 -9.18
C ILE A 98 8.67 -6.82 -7.90
N TYR A 99 8.08 -7.98 -7.59
CA TYR A 99 8.49 -8.76 -6.42
C TYR A 99 9.96 -9.17 -6.50
N ASP A 100 10.43 -9.63 -7.66
CA ASP A 100 11.83 -9.97 -7.89
C ASP A 100 12.76 -8.78 -7.65
N TYR A 101 12.34 -7.56 -8.00
CA TYR A 101 13.12 -6.34 -7.80
C TYR A 101 13.18 -5.95 -6.32
N VAL A 102 12.02 -5.77 -5.67
CA VAL A 102 11.98 -5.26 -4.28
C VAL A 102 12.60 -6.25 -3.28
N ASN A 103 12.58 -7.55 -3.57
CA ASN A 103 13.22 -8.58 -2.74
C ASN A 103 14.76 -8.57 -2.80
N GLN A 104 15.37 -7.74 -3.65
CA GLN A 104 16.83 -7.54 -3.67
C GLN A 104 17.32 -6.64 -2.54
N PHE A 105 16.40 -5.95 -1.85
CA PHE A 105 16.70 -4.93 -0.85
C PHE A 105 16.42 -5.45 0.57
N GLU A 106 17.28 -5.11 1.51
CA GLU A 106 17.15 -5.52 2.91
C GLU A 106 16.00 -4.77 3.61
N GLY A 107 15.34 -5.40 4.57
CA GLY A 107 14.29 -4.76 5.36
C GLY A 107 12.93 -4.64 4.66
N VAL A 108 12.80 -5.11 3.42
CA VAL A 108 11.52 -5.20 2.72
C VAL A 108 10.68 -6.37 3.26
N VAL A 109 9.43 -6.10 3.60
CA VAL A 109 8.46 -7.10 4.08
C VAL A 109 7.16 -7.01 3.29
N HIS A 110 6.50 -8.16 3.11
CA HIS A 110 5.22 -8.25 2.40
C HIS A 110 4.11 -8.52 3.42
N TRP A 111 3.38 -7.47 3.78
CA TRP A 111 2.33 -7.53 4.81
C TRP A 111 0.95 -7.27 4.24
N ASN A 112 -0.04 -7.96 4.80
CA ASN A 112 -1.44 -7.61 4.62
C ASN A 112 -1.85 -6.46 5.57
N GLY A 113 -3.04 -5.90 5.35
CA GLY A 113 -3.52 -4.77 6.15
C GLY A 113 -3.62 -5.04 7.65
N ALA A 114 -3.94 -6.27 8.06
CA ALA A 114 -4.00 -6.62 9.48
C ALA A 114 -2.61 -6.59 10.13
N GLN A 115 -1.59 -7.12 9.45
CA GLN A 115 -0.20 -7.09 9.93
C GLN A 115 0.33 -5.65 10.05
N ILE A 116 0.01 -4.79 9.07
CA ILE A 116 0.37 -3.36 9.12
C ILE A 116 -0.32 -2.69 10.31
N LEU A 117 -1.61 -2.94 10.51
CA LEU A 117 -2.36 -2.38 11.63
C LEU A 117 -1.76 -2.82 12.98
N ASP A 118 -1.46 -4.11 13.12
CA ASP A 118 -0.88 -4.66 14.35
C ASP A 118 0.48 -4.03 14.65
N TRP A 119 1.34 -3.90 13.63
CA TRP A 119 2.61 -3.20 13.75
C TRP A 119 2.44 -1.74 14.21
N TYR A 120 1.55 -0.99 13.55
CA TYR A 120 1.30 0.42 13.84
C TYR A 120 0.75 0.64 15.26
N ASN A 121 -0.17 -0.23 15.70
CA ASN A 121 -0.68 -0.21 17.08
C ASN A 121 0.41 -0.53 18.11
N GLY A 122 1.35 -1.42 17.76
CA GLY A 122 2.51 -1.73 18.58
C GLY A 122 3.46 -0.56 18.79
N GLN A 123 3.60 0.32 17.79
CA GLN A 123 4.42 1.54 17.91
C GLN A 123 3.72 2.60 18.78
N THR A 124 2.44 2.85 18.53
CA THR A 124 1.67 3.91 19.23
C THR A 124 1.36 3.59 20.68
N SER A 125 1.24 2.30 21.05
CA SER A 125 1.04 1.89 22.45
C SER A 125 2.26 2.17 23.34
N GLY A 126 3.44 2.44 22.76
CA GLY A 126 4.65 2.86 23.47
C GLY A 126 4.72 4.36 23.79
N GLU A 127 3.85 5.18 23.19
CA GLU A 127 3.85 6.65 23.34
C GLU A 127 2.90 7.16 24.44
N SER A 128 2.35 6.28 25.28
CA SER A 128 1.72 6.71 26.54
C SER A 128 2.77 7.09 27.59
N LYS A 129 3.36 8.27 27.45
CA LYS A 129 3.93 9.08 28.54
C LYS A 129 3.71 10.57 28.30
#